data_AF-F8CGJ9-F1
#
_entry.id   AF-F8CGJ9-F1
#
_cell.length_a   1.000
_cell.length_b   1.000
_cell.length_c   1.000
_cell.angle_alpha   90.00
_cell.angle_beta   90.00
_cell.angle_gamma   90.00
#
_symmetry.space_group_name_H-M   'P 1'
#
loop_
_entity.id
_entity.type
_entity.pdbx_description
1 polymer ?
#
loop_
_entity_poly.entity_id
_entity_poly.type
_entity_poly.pdbx_seq_one_letter_code
_entity_poly.pdbx_strand_id
1 'polypeptide(L)'
;MRRKFWEAQKTKPVCGELVGLIAQLYAVEADLPSPHALTGEARIAALAHRLAVRQEKSAPVVESIRAWSLVQRSLPGSAFRKALEYMHKLWPGLTLFLSTPLVPLGNNHVERQMRDIVLGMKNHYGSKSERGTQVAALFYSLIEKAKLRGEDPGGLPAARRPRRHRDPQHRHSAEEPRLTPGRPACSGPVNCAREGGTASTYSVARRRYWSRCRSGRGTLRADQSPYQDRQRAN
;
A
#
# COMPACT_ATOMS: atom_id res chain seq x y z
N MET A 1 12.45 -10.75 5.36
CA MET A 1 13.26 -11.90 5.80
C MET A 1 13.53 -11.85 7.32
N ARG A 2 14.22 -10.83 7.86
CA ARG A 2 14.52 -10.66 9.31
C ARG A 2 13.35 -10.96 10.28
N ARG A 3 12.16 -10.41 10.03
CA ARG A 3 10.97 -10.62 10.87
C ARG A 3 10.60 -12.08 11.07
N LYS A 4 10.69 -12.91 10.02
CA LYS A 4 10.33 -14.34 10.11
C LYS A 4 11.30 -15.10 11.01
N PHE A 5 12.59 -14.77 10.97
CA PHE A 5 13.59 -15.37 11.85
C PHE A 5 13.48 -14.86 13.28
N TRP A 6 13.11 -13.59 13.49
CA TRP A 6 12.79 -13.07 14.81
C TRP A 6 11.59 -13.79 15.45
N GLU A 7 10.52 -14.02 14.68
CA GLU A 7 9.37 -14.79 15.14
C GLU A 7 9.75 -16.26 15.42
N ALA A 8 10.56 -16.88 14.57
CA ALA A 8 11.05 -18.25 14.74
C ALA A 8 12.05 -18.41 15.90
N GLN A 9 12.74 -17.34 16.30
CA GLN A 9 13.72 -17.34 17.40
C GLN A 9 13.09 -17.77 18.73
N LYS A 10 11.81 -17.46 18.93
CA LYS A 10 11.05 -17.88 20.12
C LYS A 10 11.00 -19.40 20.30
N THR A 11 11.05 -20.14 19.19
CA THR A 11 11.01 -21.61 19.19
C THR A 11 12.40 -22.22 18.99
N LYS A 12 13.27 -21.58 18.21
CA LYS A 12 14.63 -22.07 17.93
C LYS A 12 15.65 -20.94 18.16
N PRO A 13 16.45 -20.97 19.25
CA PRO A 13 17.35 -19.87 19.62
C PRO A 13 18.47 -19.64 18.60
N VAL A 14 18.86 -20.67 17.83
CA VAL A 14 19.86 -20.61 16.75
C VAL A 14 19.54 -19.51 15.72
N CYS A 15 18.26 -19.13 15.55
CA CYS A 15 17.89 -18.00 14.68
C CYS A 15 18.54 -16.67 15.08
N GLY A 16 18.95 -16.52 16.35
CA GLY A 16 19.61 -15.33 16.85
C GLY A 16 20.95 -15.05 16.16
N GLU A 17 21.71 -16.11 15.82
CA GLU A 17 22.98 -16.00 15.09
C GLU A 17 22.79 -15.31 13.74
N LEU A 18 21.78 -15.75 12.98
CA LEU A 18 21.43 -15.14 11.70
C LEU A 18 21.00 -13.68 11.86
N VAL A 19 20.21 -13.36 12.90
CA VAL A 19 19.78 -11.99 13.18
C VAL A 19 21.01 -11.11 13.50
N GLY A 20 22.01 -11.65 14.19
CA GLY A 20 23.30 -11.01 14.43
C GLY A 20 24.08 -10.75 13.13
N LEU A 21 24.21 -11.75 12.25
CA LEU A 21 24.87 -11.57 10.94
C LEU A 21 24.18 -10.50 10.08
N ILE A 22 22.84 -10.48 10.09
CA ILE A 22 22.08 -9.42 9.41
C ILE A 22 22.39 -8.06 10.04
N ALA A 23 22.49 -7.96 11.37
CA ALA A 23 22.82 -6.71 12.03
C ALA A 23 24.22 -6.19 11.65
N GLN A 24 25.22 -7.07 11.54
CA GLN A 24 26.56 -6.72 11.07
C GLN A 24 26.51 -6.13 9.64
N LEU A 25 25.70 -6.72 8.76
CA LEU A 25 25.53 -6.22 7.40
C LEU A 25 24.93 -4.81 7.37
N TYR A 26 23.96 -4.52 8.24
CA TYR A 26 23.41 -3.17 8.38
C TYR A 26 24.40 -2.18 9.00
N ALA A 27 25.29 -2.62 9.88
CA ALA A 27 26.34 -1.76 10.44
C ALA A 27 27.31 -1.30 9.33
N VAL A 28 27.76 -2.22 8.47
CA VAL A 28 28.62 -1.88 7.32
C VAL A 28 27.94 -0.86 6.39
N GLU A 29 26.64 -1.04 6.12
CA GLU A 29 25.89 -0.11 5.26
C GLU A 29 25.59 1.25 5.91
N ALA A 30 25.58 1.33 7.25
CA ALA A 30 25.33 2.58 7.97
C ALA A 30 26.48 3.58 7.80
N ASP A 31 27.72 3.10 7.68
CA ASP A 31 28.91 3.93 7.51
C ASP A 31 29.06 4.46 6.07
N LEU A 32 28.25 3.98 5.12
CA LEU A 32 28.38 4.33 3.70
C LEU A 32 27.58 5.59 3.33
N PRO A 33 28.14 6.47 2.49
CA PRO A 33 27.46 7.69 2.05
C PRO A 33 26.18 7.38 1.28
N SER A 34 25.11 8.16 1.50
CA SER A 34 23.86 8.02 0.76
C SER A 34 24.00 8.62 -0.65
N PRO A 35 23.90 7.82 -1.73
CA PRO A 35 24.10 8.29 -3.10
C PRO A 35 22.96 9.17 -3.60
N HIS A 36 21.82 9.20 -2.91
CA HIS A 36 20.64 9.97 -3.32
C HIS A 36 20.76 11.47 -3.03
N ALA A 37 21.63 11.87 -2.11
CA ALA A 37 21.88 13.28 -1.79
C ALA A 37 22.97 13.91 -2.69
N LEU A 38 23.72 13.10 -3.44
CA LEU A 38 24.88 13.52 -4.22
C LEU A 38 24.52 13.62 -5.71
N THR A 39 25.19 14.53 -6.42
CA THR A 39 25.04 14.74 -7.87
C THR A 39 26.40 14.72 -8.58
N GLY A 40 26.40 14.50 -9.90
CA GLY A 40 27.60 14.52 -10.73
C GLY A 40 28.68 13.50 -10.33
N GLU A 41 29.93 13.93 -10.36
CA GLU A 41 31.12 13.11 -10.09
C GLU A 41 31.15 12.55 -8.66
N ALA A 42 30.72 13.35 -7.68
CA ALA A 42 30.66 12.94 -6.27
C ALA A 42 29.75 11.71 -6.07
N ARG A 43 28.65 11.62 -6.83
CA ARG A 43 27.76 10.46 -6.81
C ARG A 43 28.44 9.22 -7.41
N ILE A 44 29.18 9.38 -8.50
CA ILE A 44 29.89 8.27 -9.15
C ILE A 44 30.96 7.71 -8.21
N ALA A 45 31.76 8.58 -7.59
CA ALA A 45 32.76 8.21 -6.60
C ALA A 45 32.15 7.49 -5.39
N ALA A 46 31.03 8.00 -4.85
CA ALA A 46 30.32 7.36 -3.75
C ALA A 46 29.78 5.96 -4.12
N LEU A 47 29.27 5.78 -5.34
CA LEU A 47 28.80 4.47 -5.81
C LEU A 47 29.94 3.47 -5.99
N ALA A 48 31.08 3.92 -6.52
CA ALA A 48 32.27 3.09 -6.65
C ALA A 48 32.82 2.67 -5.28
N HIS A 49 32.91 3.60 -4.33
CA HIS A 49 33.33 3.32 -2.96
C HIS A 49 32.38 2.32 -2.27
N ARG A 50 31.05 2.52 -2.42
CA ARG A 50 30.05 1.58 -1.91
C ARG A 50 30.24 0.18 -2.47
N LEU A 51 30.47 0.06 -3.77
CA LEU A 51 30.68 -1.24 -4.40
C LEU A 51 31.93 -1.93 -3.84
N ALA A 52 33.04 -1.19 -3.71
CA ALA A 52 34.28 -1.73 -3.14
C ALA A 52 34.09 -2.25 -1.71
N VAL A 53 33.49 -1.43 -0.83
CA VAL A 53 33.21 -1.83 0.56
C VAL A 53 32.27 -3.03 0.64
N ARG A 54 31.26 -3.10 -0.26
CA ARG A 54 30.35 -4.24 -0.31
C ARG A 54 31.07 -5.53 -0.71
N GLN A 55 32.02 -5.47 -1.64
CA GLN A 55 32.79 -6.64 -2.04
C GLN A 55 33.76 -7.09 -0.94
N GLU A 56 34.41 -6.14 -0.25
CA GLU A 56 35.38 -6.46 0.80
C GLU A 56 34.71 -6.95 2.09
N LYS A 57 33.68 -6.24 2.57
CA LYS A 57 33.10 -6.45 3.90
C LYS A 57 31.74 -7.15 3.86
N SER A 58 30.85 -6.77 2.94
CA SER A 58 29.47 -7.29 2.92
C SER A 58 29.38 -8.69 2.30
N ALA A 59 30.15 -8.96 1.24
CA ALA A 59 30.16 -10.26 0.56
C ALA A 59 30.52 -11.45 1.48
N PRO A 60 31.57 -11.40 2.31
CA PRO A 60 31.89 -12.51 3.22
C PRO A 60 30.80 -12.74 4.28
N VAL A 61 30.12 -11.68 4.74
CA VAL A 61 28.99 -11.80 5.68
C VAL A 61 27.79 -12.48 5.01
N VAL A 62 27.49 -12.11 3.76
CA VAL A 62 26.42 -12.76 2.98
C VAL A 62 26.73 -14.23 2.72
N GLU A 63 27.98 -14.58 2.42
CA GLU A 63 28.37 -15.98 2.26
C GLU A 63 28.28 -16.74 3.59
N SER A 64 28.66 -16.11 4.72
CA SER A 64 28.47 -16.69 6.05
C SER A 64 27.00 -16.97 6.35
N ILE A 65 26.10 -16.06 5.97
CA ILE A 65 24.63 -16.25 6.07
C ILE A 65 24.19 -17.46 5.23
N ARG A 66 24.74 -17.59 4.00
CA ARG A 66 24.43 -18.70 3.10
C ARG A 66 24.89 -20.03 3.67
N ALA A 67 26.16 -20.12 4.05
CA ALA A 67 26.75 -21.30 4.65
C ALA A 67 25.99 -21.72 5.92
N TRP A 68 25.71 -20.76 6.81
CA TRP A 68 24.90 -20.99 8.00
C TRP A 68 23.56 -21.64 7.63
N SER A 69 22.86 -21.11 6.62
CA SER A 69 21.53 -21.62 6.23
C SER A 69 21.53 -23.04 5.70
N LEU A 70 22.60 -23.46 5.01
CA LEU A 70 22.72 -24.80 4.43
C LEU A 70 22.97 -25.88 5.49
N VAL A 71 23.60 -25.51 6.60
CA VAL A 71 23.88 -26.44 7.72
C VAL A 71 22.65 -26.68 8.60
N GLN A 72 21.64 -25.80 8.54
CA GLN A 72 20.49 -25.86 9.44
C GLN A 72 19.54 -27.02 9.14
N ARG A 73 19.38 -27.92 10.11
CA ARG A 73 18.30 -28.92 10.11
C ARG A 73 17.00 -28.31 10.63
N SER A 74 15.89 -28.65 9.97
CA SER A 74 14.55 -28.14 10.31
C SER A 74 13.49 -29.23 10.21
N LEU A 75 12.52 -29.20 11.13
CA LEU A 75 11.38 -30.11 11.11
C LEU A 75 10.37 -29.67 10.03
N PRO A 76 9.71 -30.62 9.34
CA PRO A 76 8.63 -30.30 8.40
C PRO A 76 7.53 -29.49 9.08
N GLY A 77 7.01 -28.47 8.39
CA GLY A 77 5.91 -27.62 8.89
C GLY A 77 6.30 -26.56 9.93
N SER A 78 7.51 -26.61 10.49
CA SER A 78 7.97 -25.64 11.50
C SER A 78 8.06 -24.21 10.95
N ALA A 79 7.84 -23.22 11.82
CA ALA A 79 8.02 -21.80 11.46
C ALA A 79 9.44 -21.50 10.97
N PHE A 80 10.43 -22.19 11.54
CA PHE A 80 11.84 -22.10 11.14
C PHE A 80 12.05 -22.59 9.70
N ARG A 81 11.50 -23.75 9.34
CA ARG A 81 11.58 -24.27 7.96
C ARG A 81 10.94 -23.30 6.95
N LYS A 82 9.76 -22.77 7.27
CA LYS A 82 9.09 -21.75 6.44
C LYS A 82 9.93 -20.49 6.27
N ALA A 83 10.71 -20.10 7.29
CA ALA A 83 11.61 -18.95 7.21
C ALA A 83 12.81 -19.23 6.28
N LEU A 84 13.42 -20.42 6.38
CA LEU A 84 14.52 -20.86 5.50
C LEU A 84 14.07 -20.95 4.04
N GLU A 85 12.95 -21.64 3.77
CA GLU A 85 12.40 -21.77 2.41
C GLU A 85 12.09 -20.40 1.79
N TYR A 86 11.51 -19.50 2.58
CA TYR A 86 11.24 -18.13 2.15
C TYR A 86 12.52 -17.33 1.85
N MET A 87 13.56 -17.51 2.66
CA MET A 87 14.86 -16.87 2.44
C MET A 87 15.53 -17.38 1.17
N HIS A 88 15.59 -18.71 0.97
CA HIS A 88 16.19 -19.30 -0.23
C HIS A 88 15.47 -18.86 -1.50
N LYS A 89 14.13 -18.79 -1.48
CA LYS A 89 13.33 -18.27 -2.60
C LYS A 89 13.71 -16.84 -2.98
N LEU A 90 14.06 -16.00 -1.99
CA LEU A 90 14.42 -14.59 -2.20
C LEU A 90 15.92 -14.35 -2.39
N TRP A 91 16.75 -15.40 -2.35
CA TRP A 91 18.20 -15.28 -2.34
C TRP A 91 18.78 -14.46 -3.51
N PRO A 92 18.31 -14.62 -4.77
CA PRO A 92 18.80 -13.80 -5.88
C PRO A 92 18.54 -12.30 -5.68
N GLY A 93 17.40 -11.94 -5.09
CA GLY A 93 17.07 -10.55 -4.78
C GLY A 93 17.85 -10.01 -3.58
N LEU A 94 18.11 -10.86 -2.58
CA LEU A 94 18.89 -10.49 -1.39
C LEU A 94 20.37 -10.24 -1.69
N THR A 95 20.91 -10.79 -2.77
CA THR A 95 22.32 -10.65 -3.16
C THR A 95 22.55 -9.57 -4.23
N LEU A 96 21.49 -9.05 -4.84
CA LEU A 96 21.57 -8.06 -5.93
C LEU A 96 22.29 -6.76 -5.52
N PHE A 97 22.22 -6.36 -4.25
CA PHE A 97 22.88 -5.14 -3.77
C PHE A 97 24.41 -5.25 -3.83
N LEU A 98 24.98 -6.46 -3.83
CA LEU A 98 26.42 -6.67 -3.94
C LEU A 98 26.94 -6.31 -5.33
N SER A 99 26.15 -6.54 -6.38
CA SER A 99 26.52 -6.19 -7.76
C SER A 99 26.06 -4.79 -8.14
N THR A 100 24.94 -4.30 -7.58
CA THR A 100 24.36 -3.01 -7.94
C THR A 100 24.46 -2.00 -6.78
N PRO A 101 25.35 -0.98 -6.85
CA PRO A 101 25.57 -0.05 -5.74
C PRO A 101 24.39 0.90 -5.48
N LEU A 102 23.49 1.06 -6.47
CA LEU A 102 22.27 1.85 -6.34
C LEU A 102 21.17 1.15 -5.54
N VAL A 103 21.21 -0.18 -5.45
CA VAL A 103 20.18 -0.93 -4.75
C VAL A 103 20.44 -0.83 -3.24
N PRO A 104 19.46 -0.36 -2.44
CA PRO A 104 19.57 -0.34 -0.99
C PRO A 104 19.48 -1.77 -0.43
N LEU A 105 20.07 -1.99 0.75
CA LEU A 105 20.06 -3.29 1.42
C LEU A 105 18.64 -3.80 1.77
N GLY A 106 17.68 -2.90 1.95
CA GLY A 106 16.33 -3.25 2.34
C GLY A 106 15.27 -2.27 1.87
N ASN A 107 14.02 -2.75 1.91
CA ASN A 107 12.85 -2.01 1.42
C ASN A 107 12.21 -1.09 2.47
N ASN A 108 12.78 -0.98 3.68
CA ASN A 108 12.16 -0.28 4.80
C ASN A 108 11.80 1.18 4.49
N HIS A 109 12.63 1.86 3.69
CA HIS A 109 12.37 3.25 3.28
C HIS A 109 11.10 3.34 2.43
N VAL A 110 10.99 2.49 1.41
CA VAL A 110 9.83 2.44 0.51
C VAL A 110 8.58 1.98 1.26
N GLU A 111 8.68 0.95 2.12
CA GLU A 111 7.55 0.49 2.94
C GLU A 111 7.01 1.59 3.86
N ARG A 112 7.90 2.44 4.40
CA ARG A 112 7.50 3.60 5.20
C ARG A 112 6.76 4.64 4.34
N GLN A 113 7.25 4.94 3.14
CA GLN A 113 6.59 5.87 2.21
C GLN A 113 5.22 5.36 1.74
N MET A 114 5.09 4.05 1.50
CA MET A 114 3.82 3.46 1.07
C MET A 114 2.77 3.37 2.19
N ARG A 115 3.16 3.52 3.46
CA ARG A 115 2.26 3.35 4.60
C ARG A 115 1.08 4.32 4.55
N ASP A 116 1.31 5.56 4.15
CA ASP A 116 0.27 6.58 4.12
C ASP A 116 -0.81 6.27 3.09
N ILE A 117 -0.42 5.70 1.96
CA ILE A 117 -1.34 5.20 0.93
C ILE A 117 -2.19 4.05 1.50
N VAL A 118 -1.54 3.08 2.17
CA VAL A 118 -2.22 1.93 2.78
C VAL A 118 -3.18 2.35 3.89
N LEU A 119 -2.83 3.38 4.67
CA LEU A 119 -3.73 3.97 5.66
C LEU A 119 -4.90 4.70 4.99
N GLY A 120 -4.63 5.44 3.91
CA GLY A 120 -5.66 6.10 3.09
C GLY A 120 -6.72 5.13 2.57
N MET A 121 -6.33 3.91 2.19
CA MET A 121 -7.27 2.86 1.76
C MET A 121 -8.31 2.45 2.82
N LYS A 122 -8.10 2.77 4.10
CA LYS A 122 -9.13 2.59 5.13
C LYS A 122 -10.22 3.67 5.09
N ASN A 123 -9.89 4.84 4.53
CA ASN A 123 -10.75 6.02 4.49
C ASN A 123 -11.53 6.13 3.17
N HIS A 124 -11.06 5.54 2.08
CA HIS A 124 -11.77 5.53 0.79
C HIS A 124 -11.85 4.11 0.20
N TYR A 125 -12.97 3.75 -0.43
CA TYR A 125 -13.21 2.43 -1.02
C TYR A 125 -12.44 2.15 -2.34
N GLY A 126 -11.37 2.91 -2.62
CA GLY A 126 -10.64 2.83 -3.88
C GLY A 126 -11.41 3.42 -5.08
N SER A 127 -10.85 3.23 -6.28
CA SER A 127 -11.50 3.56 -7.55
C SER A 127 -12.07 2.30 -8.19
N LYS A 128 -13.25 2.41 -8.80
CA LYS A 128 -13.90 1.34 -9.57
C LYS A 128 -13.52 1.35 -11.06
N SER A 129 -12.70 2.31 -11.50
CA SER A 129 -12.20 2.42 -12.87
C SER A 129 -10.68 2.58 -12.88
N GLU A 130 -10.04 2.08 -13.94
CA GLU A 130 -8.60 2.23 -14.15
C GLU A 130 -8.19 3.71 -14.22
N ARG A 131 -8.98 4.54 -14.91
CA ARG A 131 -8.72 5.98 -14.96
C ARG A 131 -8.73 6.61 -13.56
N GLY A 132 -9.65 6.20 -12.68
CA GLY A 132 -9.68 6.71 -11.32
C GLY A 132 -8.53 6.18 -10.45
N THR A 133 -8.02 4.96 -10.70
CA THR A 133 -6.81 4.47 -9.99
C THR A 133 -5.56 5.21 -10.44
N GLN A 134 -5.42 5.50 -11.74
CA GLN A 134 -4.34 6.33 -12.27
C GLN A 134 -4.34 7.73 -11.66
N VAL A 135 -5.51 8.39 -11.59
CA VAL A 135 -5.64 9.71 -10.96
C VAL A 135 -5.27 9.65 -9.47
N ALA A 136 -5.73 8.63 -8.74
CA ALA A 136 -5.34 8.45 -7.34
C ALA A 136 -3.84 8.24 -7.18
N ALA A 137 -3.21 7.41 -8.04
CA ALA A 137 -1.77 7.18 -8.03
C ALA A 137 -0.97 8.46 -8.29
N LEU A 138 -1.44 9.34 -9.18
CA LEU A 138 -0.84 10.64 -9.42
C LEU A 138 -0.90 11.54 -8.16
N PHE A 139 -2.06 11.61 -7.50
CA PHE A 139 -2.19 12.39 -6.28
C PHE A 139 -1.30 11.87 -5.15
N TYR A 140 -1.27 10.55 -4.92
CA TYR A 140 -0.39 9.96 -3.91
C TYR A 140 1.08 10.23 -4.20
N SER A 141 1.50 10.09 -5.47
CA SER A 141 2.88 10.39 -5.88
C SER A 141 3.24 11.86 -5.67
N LEU A 142 2.30 12.78 -5.94
CA LEU A 142 2.52 14.22 -5.78
C LEU A 142 2.63 14.62 -4.31
N ILE A 143 1.75 14.08 -3.46
CA ILE A 143 1.77 14.30 -2.02
C ILE A 143 3.07 13.76 -1.41
N GLU A 144 3.47 12.54 -1.74
CA GLU A 144 4.72 11.95 -1.23
C GLU A 144 5.95 12.74 -1.67
N LYS A 145 5.96 13.25 -2.91
CA LYS A 145 7.03 14.15 -3.37
C LYS A 145 7.07 15.48 -2.60
N ALA A 146 5.92 16.09 -2.33
CA ALA A 146 5.84 17.32 -1.55
C ALA A 146 6.40 17.11 -0.13
N LYS A 147 6.01 16.01 0.53
CA LYS A 147 6.55 15.60 1.84
C LYS A 147 8.07 15.41 1.81
N LEU A 148 8.61 14.75 0.78
CA LEU A 148 10.05 14.56 0.63
C LEU A 148 10.82 15.87 0.47
N ARG A 149 10.16 16.93 -0.02
CA ARG A 149 10.73 18.28 -0.11
C ARG A 149 10.46 19.14 1.13
N GLY A 150 9.70 18.65 2.11
CA GLY A 150 9.28 19.41 3.28
C GLY A 150 8.20 20.47 2.98
N GLU A 151 7.52 20.37 1.84
CA GLU A 151 6.41 21.26 1.47
C GLU A 151 5.10 20.78 2.13
N ASP A 152 4.24 21.71 2.55
CA ASP A 152 2.91 21.35 3.05
C ASP A 152 2.03 20.83 1.89
N PRO A 153 1.59 19.56 1.92
CA PRO A 153 0.71 19.02 0.88
C PRO A 153 -0.67 19.70 0.84
N GLY A 154 -1.10 20.37 1.92
CA GLY A 154 -2.34 21.15 1.95
C GLY A 154 -2.27 22.46 1.16
N GLY A 155 -1.05 23.00 1.00
CA GLY A 155 -0.77 24.24 0.26
C GLY A 155 -0.44 24.02 -1.22
N LEU A 156 -0.43 22.78 -1.71
CA LEU A 156 -0.13 22.52 -3.12
C LEU A 156 -1.17 23.24 -3.97
N PRO A 157 -0.78 24.18 -4.87
CA PRO A 157 -1.74 24.90 -5.68
C PRO A 157 -2.45 23.87 -6.54
N ALA A 158 -3.70 23.56 -6.17
CA ALA A 158 -4.54 22.69 -6.97
C ALA A 158 -4.51 23.26 -8.39
N ALA A 159 -3.90 22.53 -9.33
CA ALA A 159 -3.84 22.95 -10.72
C ALA A 159 -5.25 23.39 -11.08
N ARG A 160 -5.45 24.70 -11.29
CA ARG A 160 -6.75 25.27 -11.64
C ARG A 160 -7.19 24.46 -12.83
N ARG A 161 -8.14 23.53 -12.64
CA ARG A 161 -8.74 22.83 -13.77
C ARG A 161 -9.22 23.97 -14.68
N PRO A 162 -8.89 23.99 -15.98
CA PRO A 162 -9.60 24.88 -16.88
C PRO A 162 -11.07 24.59 -16.60
N ARG A 163 -11.82 25.64 -16.20
CA ARG A 163 -13.24 25.50 -15.94
C ARG A 163 -13.78 24.82 -17.19
N ARG A 164 -14.16 23.54 -17.11
CA ARG A 164 -14.93 22.93 -18.20
C ARG A 164 -16.07 23.90 -18.40
N HIS A 165 -16.22 24.46 -19.61
CA HIS A 165 -17.33 25.33 -19.94
C HIS A 165 -18.58 24.64 -19.38
N ARG A 166 -19.13 25.21 -18.32
CA ARG A 166 -20.38 24.75 -17.72
C ARG A 166 -21.40 25.31 -18.68
N ASP A 167 -21.84 24.48 -19.61
CA ASP A 167 -22.84 24.89 -20.59
C ASP A 167 -24.05 25.46 -19.82
N PRO A 168 -24.41 26.74 -20.01
CA PRO A 168 -25.50 27.37 -19.27
C PRO A 168 -26.86 26.71 -19.52
N GLN A 169 -26.99 25.92 -20.60
CA GLN A 169 -28.28 25.38 -21.05
C GLN A 169 -28.84 24.21 -20.22
N HIS A 170 -28.07 23.64 -19.29
CA HIS A 170 -28.53 22.56 -18.39
C HIS A 170 -28.76 23.03 -16.94
N ARG A 171 -29.23 24.26 -16.74
CA ARG A 171 -29.92 24.63 -15.51
C ARG A 171 -31.37 24.15 -15.64
N HIS A 172 -31.69 22.96 -15.13
CA HIS A 172 -33.09 22.65 -14.80
C HIS A 172 -33.58 23.74 -13.85
N SER A 173 -34.64 24.45 -14.23
CA SER A 173 -35.28 25.47 -13.41
C SER A 173 -35.56 24.91 -12.02
N ALA A 174 -35.06 25.61 -11.00
CA ALA A 174 -35.44 25.33 -9.63
C ALA A 174 -36.91 25.74 -9.46
N GLU A 175 -37.81 24.78 -9.58
CA GLU A 175 -39.14 24.91 -9.01
C GLU A 175 -39.02 24.48 -7.55
N GLU A 176 -38.92 25.44 -6.64
CA GLU A 176 -38.97 25.19 -5.20
C GLU A 176 -40.35 24.58 -4.86
N PRO A 177 -40.42 23.44 -4.15
CA PRO A 177 -41.70 22.93 -3.70
C PRO A 177 -42.24 23.88 -2.63
N ARG A 178 -43.30 24.62 -2.97
CA ARG A 178 -44.06 25.43 -2.00
C ARG A 178 -44.65 24.51 -0.94
N LEU A 179 -44.22 24.69 0.31
CA LEU A 179 -44.89 24.12 1.48
C LEU A 179 -46.27 24.77 1.61
N THR A 180 -47.34 24.00 1.39
CA THR A 180 -48.71 24.43 1.71
C THR A 180 -49.02 24.15 3.19
N PRO A 181 -49.76 25.03 3.89
CA PRO A 181 -50.09 24.83 5.29
C PRO A 181 -51.37 23.99 5.47
N GLY A 182 -51.36 23.11 6.47
CA GLY A 182 -52.57 22.64 7.17
C GLY A 182 -53.14 21.27 6.78
N ARG A 183 -53.10 20.33 7.74
CA ARG A 183 -53.67 18.96 7.74
C ARG A 183 -55.22 18.92 7.62
N PRO A 184 -55.79 17.73 7.37
CA PRO A 184 -56.51 17.10 8.47
C PRO A 184 -56.01 15.68 8.79
N ALA A 185 -56.25 15.29 10.04
CA ALA A 185 -55.81 14.05 10.65
C ALA A 185 -56.51 12.83 10.04
N CYS A 186 -55.75 11.84 9.59
CA CYS A 186 -56.27 10.49 9.40
C CYS A 186 -56.18 9.73 10.73
N SER A 187 -57.34 9.55 11.34
CA SER A 187 -57.62 8.62 12.43
C SER A 187 -57.40 7.17 11.97
N GLY A 188 -56.47 6.46 12.60
CA GLY A 188 -56.29 5.02 12.45
C GLY A 188 -55.24 4.50 13.42
N PRO A 189 -55.51 3.45 14.23
CA PRO A 189 -54.55 2.96 15.19
C PRO A 189 -53.61 1.97 14.50
N VAL A 190 -52.36 2.37 14.25
CA VAL A 190 -51.30 1.40 13.96
C VAL A 190 -50.10 1.74 14.83
N ASN A 191 -49.90 0.88 15.83
CA ASN A 191 -48.86 0.88 16.83
C ASN A 191 -47.46 1.26 16.29
N CYS A 192 -47.00 2.47 16.62
CA CYS A 192 -45.56 2.78 16.63
C CYS A 192 -44.96 2.24 17.93
N ALA A 193 -44.53 0.98 17.90
CA ALA A 193 -43.59 0.49 18.88
C ALA A 193 -42.27 1.26 18.74
N ARG A 194 -41.94 1.90 19.86
CA ARG A 194 -40.77 2.71 20.14
C ARG A 194 -39.53 1.80 20.22
N GLU A 195 -38.65 1.83 19.23
CA GLU A 195 -37.28 1.33 19.40
C GLU A 195 -36.27 2.34 18.87
N GLY A 196 -35.58 2.98 19.81
CA GLY A 196 -34.37 3.74 19.54
C GLY A 196 -33.26 2.82 19.06
N GLY A 197 -32.57 3.21 17.99
CA GLY A 197 -31.46 2.46 17.41
C GLY A 197 -30.26 3.36 17.12
N THR A 198 -29.41 3.52 18.13
CA THR A 198 -28.06 4.10 18.06
C THR A 198 -27.19 3.42 16.98
N ALA A 199 -26.42 4.22 16.20
CA ALA A 199 -25.11 4.00 15.55
C ALA A 199 -24.61 2.57 15.12
N SER A 200 -25.43 1.54 15.12
CA SER A 200 -25.02 0.12 15.04
C SER A 200 -25.26 -0.51 13.67
N THR A 201 -26.07 0.15 12.82
CA THR A 201 -26.39 -0.33 11.46
C THR A 201 -25.19 -0.30 10.50
N TYR A 202 -24.22 0.59 10.73
CA TYR A 202 -22.99 0.68 9.92
C TYR A 202 -22.05 -0.52 10.10
N SER A 203 -22.08 -1.19 11.26
CA SER A 203 -21.19 -2.33 11.55
C SER A 203 -21.65 -3.63 10.88
N VAL A 204 -22.96 -3.80 10.72
CA VAL A 204 -23.59 -5.01 10.16
C VAL A 204 -23.46 -5.05 8.64
N ALA A 205 -23.58 -3.91 7.96
CA ALA A 205 -23.34 -3.79 6.51
C ALA A 205 -21.89 -4.16 6.15
N ARG A 206 -20.93 -3.79 7.02
CA ARG A 206 -19.48 -4.04 6.84
C ARG A 206 -19.12 -5.53 6.92
N ARG A 207 -19.82 -6.33 7.73
CA ARG A 207 -19.62 -7.79 7.82
C ARG A 207 -20.20 -8.53 6.62
N ARG A 208 -21.37 -8.13 6.11
CA ARG A 208 -22.04 -8.80 4.98
C ARG A 208 -21.35 -8.61 3.64
N TYR A 209 -20.69 -7.46 3.43
CA TYR A 209 -19.96 -7.21 2.18
C TYR A 209 -18.67 -8.05 2.09
N TRP A 210 -17.92 -8.17 3.19
CA TRP A 210 -16.67 -8.93 3.24
C TRP A 210 -16.86 -10.45 3.14
N SER A 211 -17.95 -11.00 3.66
CA SER A 211 -18.25 -12.43 3.53
C SER A 211 -18.67 -12.82 2.10
N ARG A 212 -19.25 -11.90 1.33
CA ARG A 212 -19.69 -12.15 -0.05
C ARG A 212 -18.53 -12.13 -1.06
N CYS A 213 -17.49 -11.32 -0.83
CA CYS A 213 -16.28 -11.33 -1.67
C CYS A 213 -15.34 -12.51 -1.38
N ARG A 214 -15.39 -13.12 -0.18
CA ARG A 214 -14.48 -14.21 0.21
C ARG A 214 -14.93 -15.59 -0.31
N SER A 215 -16.17 -15.74 -0.77
CA SER A 215 -16.75 -17.05 -1.14
C SER A 215 -16.69 -17.40 -2.63
N GLY A 216 -16.09 -16.57 -3.49
CA GLY A 216 -15.87 -16.87 -4.92
C GLY A 216 -17.12 -17.20 -5.74
N ARG A 217 -18.33 -16.98 -5.19
CA ARG A 217 -19.61 -17.26 -5.85
C ARG A 217 -20.28 -15.95 -6.24
N GLY A 218 -19.86 -15.47 -7.40
CA GLY A 218 -20.45 -14.33 -8.09
C GLY A 218 -19.95 -14.34 -9.52
N THR A 219 -20.45 -15.28 -10.33
CA THR A 219 -20.31 -15.25 -11.78
C THR A 219 -20.98 -13.97 -12.28
N LEU A 220 -20.17 -12.97 -12.64
CA LEU A 220 -20.64 -11.83 -13.43
C LEU A 220 -20.92 -12.39 -14.83
N ARG A 221 -22.17 -12.76 -15.10
CA ARG A 221 -22.68 -12.82 -16.47
C ARG A 221 -22.42 -11.45 -17.09
N ALA A 222 -21.73 -11.44 -18.21
CA ALA A 222 -21.67 -10.30 -19.09
C ALA A 222 -23.08 -10.07 -19.63
N ASP A 223 -23.80 -9.11 -19.06
CA ASP A 223 -25.01 -8.57 -19.67
C ASP A 223 -24.91 -7.04 -19.65
N GLN A 224 -24.61 -6.54 -20.86
CA GLN A 224 -25.04 -5.29 -21.47
C GLN A 224 -25.13 -4.04 -20.58
N SER A 225 -24.16 -3.15 -20.78
CA SER A 225 -24.17 -1.78 -20.26
C SER A 225 -25.32 -0.98 -20.88
N PRO A 226 -26.22 -0.36 -20.09
CA PRO A 226 -27.35 0.44 -20.59
C PRO A 226 -26.94 1.80 -21.17
N TYR A 227 -25.69 1.95 -21.59
CA TYR A 227 -25.13 3.19 -22.13
C TYR A 227 -25.04 3.20 -23.67
N GLN A 228 -25.35 2.10 -24.36
CA GLN A 228 -25.24 2.01 -25.83
C GLN A 228 -26.55 2.24 -26.60
N ASP A 229 -27.72 2.25 -25.96
CA ASP A 229 -29.02 2.41 -26.65
C ASP A 229 -29.44 3.86 -26.93
N ARG A 230 -28.63 4.87 -26.57
CA ARG A 230 -28.93 6.29 -26.86
C ARG A 230 -28.36 6.82 -28.18
N GLN A 231 -27.67 6.01 -28.98
CA GLN A 231 -27.09 6.45 -30.25
C GLN A 231 -27.69 5.80 -31.51
N ARG A 232 -28.88 5.20 -31.42
CA ARG A 232 -29.62 4.65 -32.57
C ARG A 232 -31.06 5.17 -32.70
N ALA A 233 -31.31 6.38 -32.20
CA ALA A 233 -32.56 7.10 -32.42
C ALA A 233 -32.24 8.58 -32.71
N ASN A 234 -31.69 8.82 -33.90
CA ASN A 234 -31.78 10.05 -34.70
C ASN A 234 -31.14 9.79 -36.06
#